data_AF-A0A4P0XT99-F1
#
_entry.id   AF-A0A4P0XT99-F1
#
_cell.length_a   1.000
_cell.length_b   1.000
_cell.length_c   1.000
_cell.angle_alpha   90.00
_cell.angle_beta   90.00
_cell.angle_gamma   90.00
#
_symmetry.space_group_name_H-M   'P 1'
#
loop_
_entity.id
_entity.type
_entity.pdbx_description
1 polymer ?
#
loop_
_entity_poly.entity_id
_entity_poly.type
_entity_poly.pdbx_seq_one_letter_code
_entity_poly.pdbx_strand_id
1 'polypeptide(L)'
;MPAGRRLRRRWIGKTTLLAQWHQQMVAQGERIAWLSLDEDDDDVWQFIPYLLQALRPLYADWDADFWRDMEEQKLSSSEQLLAGLINQLHYCPHDVYLIIDDFHVINDRGSMKRWGI
;
A
#
# COMPACT_ATOMS: atom_id res chain seq x y z
N MET A 1 -1.54 -22.22 42.46
CA MET A 1 -0.51 -21.36 41.82
C MET A 1 -0.74 -21.41 40.31
N PRO A 2 -1.28 -20.36 39.65
CA PRO A 2 -1.72 -20.44 38.25
C PRO A 2 -0.65 -19.89 37.29
N ALA A 3 -0.38 -20.62 36.20
CA ALA A 3 0.41 -20.12 35.08
C ALA A 3 -0.54 -19.51 34.04
N GLY A 4 -0.52 -18.18 33.95
CA GLY A 4 -1.33 -17.40 33.02
C GLY A 4 -0.96 -17.68 31.56
N ARG A 5 -1.94 -18.16 30.79
CA ARG A 5 -1.88 -18.09 29.32
C ARG A 5 -1.95 -16.62 28.92
N ARG A 6 -0.80 -16.04 28.57
CA ARG A 6 -0.74 -14.73 27.92
C ARG A 6 -1.38 -14.86 26.54
N LEU A 7 -2.67 -14.54 26.46
CA LEU A 7 -3.31 -14.20 25.20
C LEU A 7 -2.56 -12.98 24.65
N ARG A 8 -1.73 -13.18 23.62
CA ARG A 8 -1.23 -12.08 22.80
C ARG A 8 -2.45 -11.48 22.10
N ARG A 9 -3.07 -10.46 22.72
CA ARG A 9 -4.13 -9.67 22.07
C ARG A 9 -3.46 -8.81 21.00
N ARG A 10 -3.34 -9.36 19.79
CA ARG A 10 -2.89 -8.66 18.59
C ARG A 10 -4.14 -8.02 17.96
N TRP A 11 -4.27 -6.70 18.15
CA TRP A 11 -5.02 -5.73 17.32
C TRP A 11 -6.47 -6.02 16.87
N ILE A 12 -7.37 -6.52 17.72
CA ILE A 12 -8.81 -6.50 17.41
C ILE A 12 -9.34 -5.08 17.59
N GLY A 13 -9.39 -4.29 16.51
CA GLY A 13 -10.07 -2.98 16.51
C GLY A 13 -9.51 -1.95 15.53
N LYS A 14 -8.23 -2.03 15.13
CA LYS A 14 -7.65 -1.11 14.14
C LYS A 14 -8.21 -1.36 12.74
N THR A 15 -8.14 -2.59 12.28
CA THR A 15 -8.70 -3.01 10.99
C THR A 15 -10.20 -2.77 10.94
N THR A 16 -10.92 -2.97 12.05
CA THR A 16 -12.36 -2.67 12.13
C THR A 16 -12.65 -1.17 12.02
N LEU A 17 -11.86 -0.32 12.68
CA LEU A 17 -11.99 1.13 12.58
C LEU A 17 -11.64 1.64 11.17
N LEU A 18 -10.55 1.13 10.58
CA LEU A 18 -10.16 1.44 9.20
C LEU A 18 -11.22 0.98 8.20
N ALA A 19 -11.87 -0.17 8.43
CA ALA A 19 -12.98 -0.63 7.60
C ALA A 19 -14.22 0.25 7.70
N GLN A 20 -14.59 0.67 8.91
CA GLN A 20 -15.69 1.61 9.08
C GLN A 20 -15.39 2.96 8.41
N TRP A 21 -14.15 3.46 8.56
CA TRP A 21 -13.71 4.69 7.92
C TRP A 21 -13.70 4.56 6.39
N HIS A 22 -13.18 3.45 5.86
CA HIS A 22 -13.22 3.15 4.42
C HIS A 22 -14.65 3.16 3.87
N GLN A 23 -15.58 2.47 4.53
CA GLN A 23 -16.99 2.45 4.13
C GLN A 23 -17.60 3.86 4.14
N GLN A 24 -17.24 4.69 5.13
CA GLN A 24 -17.70 6.06 5.20
C GLN A 24 -17.16 6.91 4.04
N MET A 25 -15.86 6.81 3.73
CA MET A 25 -15.23 7.53 2.62
C MET A 25 -15.85 7.13 1.28
N VAL A 26 -16.03 5.83 1.03
CA VAL A 26 -16.73 5.34 -0.18
C VAL A 26 -18.16 5.88 -0.26
N ALA A 27 -18.90 5.89 0.86
CA ALA A 27 -20.27 6.41 0.91
C ALA A 27 -20.35 7.93 0.64
N GLN A 28 -19.27 8.67 0.93
CA GLN A 28 -19.14 10.09 0.62
C GLN A 28 -18.71 10.35 -0.83
N GLY A 29 -18.42 9.30 -1.61
CA GLY A 29 -17.92 9.41 -2.97
C GLY A 29 -16.43 9.73 -3.05
N GLU A 30 -15.70 9.56 -1.94
CA GLU A 30 -14.26 9.81 -1.89
C GLU A 30 -13.48 8.71 -2.61
N ARG A 31 -12.33 9.11 -3.15
CA ARG A 31 -11.42 8.21 -3.88
C ARG A 31 -10.50 7.52 -2.88
N ILE A 32 -10.95 6.37 -2.38
CA ILE A 32 -10.20 5.60 -1.41
C ILE A 32 -9.89 4.19 -1.90
N ALA A 33 -8.63 3.77 -1.72
CA ALA A 33 -8.20 2.40 -1.94
C ALA A 33 -7.70 1.77 -0.64
N TRP A 34 -7.83 0.44 -0.57
CA TRP A 34 -7.26 -0.38 0.47
C TRP A 34 -6.21 -1.31 -0.12
N LEU A 35 -4.99 -1.23 0.39
CA LEU A 35 -3.91 -2.17 0.11
C LEU A 35 -3.56 -2.94 1.39
N SER A 36 -3.65 -4.26 1.34
CA SER A 36 -3.19 -5.15 2.41
C SER A 36 -1.92 -5.84 1.93
N LEU A 37 -0.89 -5.88 2.78
CA LEU A 37 0.40 -6.49 2.44
C LEU A 37 0.47 -7.90 3.02
N ASP A 38 1.00 -8.84 2.23
CA ASP A 38 1.17 -10.23 2.67
C ASP A 38 2.60 -10.49 3.16
N GLU A 39 2.78 -11.48 4.04
CA GLU A 39 4.06 -11.86 4.67
C GLU A 39 5.14 -12.27 3.66
N ASP A 40 4.74 -12.60 2.43
CA ASP A 40 5.59 -13.04 1.33
C ASP A 40 6.00 -11.90 0.37
N ASP A 41 5.53 -10.65 0.59
CA ASP A 41 5.95 -9.48 -0.20
C ASP A 41 7.34 -8.97 0.27
N ASP A 42 8.38 -9.65 -0.21
CA ASP A 42 9.77 -9.56 0.26
C ASP A 42 10.56 -8.35 -0.30
N ASP A 43 10.00 -7.60 -1.26
CA ASP A 43 10.69 -6.48 -1.92
C ASP A 43 9.76 -5.27 -2.10
N VAL A 44 10.29 -4.06 -1.89
CA VAL A 44 9.65 -2.79 -2.29
C VAL A 44 9.20 -2.84 -3.75
N TRP A 45 9.92 -3.58 -4.59
CA TRP A 45 9.54 -3.83 -5.98
C TRP A 45 8.28 -4.68 -6.18
N GLN A 46 7.90 -5.53 -5.22
CA GLN A 46 6.63 -6.28 -5.24
C GLN A 46 5.48 -5.41 -4.73
N PHE A 47 5.74 -4.56 -3.73
CA PHE A 47 4.76 -3.59 -3.21
C PHE A 47 4.23 -2.63 -4.27
N ILE A 48 5.13 -2.10 -5.11
CA ILE A 48 4.83 -1.02 -6.04
C ILE A 48 3.74 -1.39 -7.07
N PRO A 49 3.78 -2.55 -7.75
CA PRO A 49 2.70 -3.00 -8.62
C PRO A 49 1.33 -3.09 -7.92
N TYR A 50 1.29 -3.51 -6.65
CA TYR A 50 0.03 -3.56 -5.89
C TYR A 50 -0.48 -2.18 -5.52
N LEU A 51 0.40 -1.27 -5.10
CA LEU A 51 0.08 0.13 -4.88
C LEU A 51 -0.54 0.75 -6.13
N LEU A 52 0.11 0.56 -7.28
CA LEU A 52 -0.35 1.07 -8.56
C LEU A 52 -1.71 0.46 -8.94
N GLN A 53 -1.90 -0.85 -8.82
CA GLN A 53 -3.20 -1.49 -9.07
C GLN A 53 -4.31 -0.97 -8.13
N ALA A 54 -3.98 -0.65 -6.88
CA ALA A 54 -4.94 -0.08 -5.93
C ALA A 54 -5.34 1.36 -6.31
N LEU A 55 -4.42 2.16 -6.85
CA LEU A 55 -4.67 3.56 -7.22
C LEU A 55 -5.35 3.73 -8.59
N ARG A 56 -5.09 2.83 -9.55
CA ARG A 56 -5.60 2.93 -10.92
C ARG A 56 -7.13 3.15 -11.01
N PRO A 57 -7.98 2.47 -10.22
CA PRO A 57 -9.44 2.66 -10.29
C PRO A 57 -9.92 3.98 -9.69
N LEU A 58 -9.09 4.68 -8.91
CA LEU A 58 -9.51 5.86 -8.16
C LEU A 58 -9.69 7.11 -9.04
N TYR A 59 -9.07 7.14 -10.21
CA TYR A 59 -9.16 8.27 -11.12
C TYR A 59 -9.10 7.81 -12.56
N ALA A 60 -10.11 8.18 -13.36
CA ALA A 60 -10.21 7.69 -14.74
C ALA A 60 -9.21 8.37 -15.68
N ASP A 61 -8.79 9.60 -15.36
CA ASP A 61 -7.94 10.43 -16.22
C ASP A 61 -6.47 10.36 -15.82
N TRP A 62 -6.03 9.27 -15.20
CA TRP A 62 -4.60 9.04 -15.08
C TRP A 62 -3.94 9.02 -16.47
N ASP A 63 -2.68 9.43 -16.55
CA ASP A 63 -1.90 9.42 -17.78
C ASP A 63 -1.72 8.00 -18.30
N ALA A 64 -2.41 7.69 -19.41
CA ALA A 64 -2.38 6.38 -20.05
C ALA A 64 -0.96 5.95 -20.47
N ASP A 65 -0.07 6.90 -20.79
CA ASP A 65 1.29 6.58 -21.20
C ASP A 65 2.13 6.10 -20.02
N PHE A 66 1.99 6.70 -18.85
CA PHE A 66 2.64 6.24 -17.61
C PHE A 66 2.23 4.80 -17.26
N TRP A 67 0.92 4.51 -17.29
CA TRP A 67 0.42 3.17 -16.95
C TRP A 67 0.84 2.13 -17.99
N ARG A 68 0.84 2.48 -19.29
CA ARG A 68 1.34 1.62 -20.36
C ARG A 68 2.83 1.33 -20.20
N ASP A 69 3.64 2.35 -19.95
CA ASP A 69 5.08 2.18 -19.79
C ASP A 69 5.43 1.34 -18.53
N MET A 70 4.59 1.40 -17.50
CA MET A 70 4.69 0.51 -16.34
C MET A 70 4.33 -0.94 -16.70
N GLU A 71 3.21 -1.19 -17.37
CA GLU A 71 2.77 -2.53 -17.81
C GLU A 71 3.80 -3.19 -18.75
N GLU A 72 4.41 -2.39 -19.62
CA GLU A 72 5.47 -2.82 -20.55
C GLU A 72 6.85 -2.92 -19.89
N GLN A 73 6.96 -2.69 -18.57
CA GLN A 73 8.20 -2.74 -17.79
C GLN A 73 9.31 -1.81 -18.34
N LYS A 74 8.93 -0.68 -18.94
CA LYS A 74 9.88 0.33 -19.43
C LYS A 74 10.46 1.20 -18.32
N LEU A 75 9.78 1.25 -17.17
CA LEU A 75 10.28 1.92 -15.96
C LEU A 75 11.30 1.01 -15.27
N SER A 76 12.58 1.34 -15.45
CA SER A 76 13.71 0.49 -15.05
C SER A 76 14.21 0.70 -13.62
N SER A 77 13.75 1.76 -12.94
CA SER A 77 14.17 2.09 -11.57
C SER A 77 12.98 2.50 -10.68
N SER A 78 13.11 2.27 -9.38
CA SER A 78 12.08 2.59 -8.41
C SER A 78 11.92 4.09 -8.29
N GLU A 79 13.00 4.86 -8.49
CA GLU A 79 12.95 6.31 -8.58
C GLU A 79 12.17 6.79 -9.79
N GLN A 80 12.34 6.18 -10.97
CA GLN A 80 11.58 6.52 -12.17
C GLN A 80 10.08 6.29 -11.97
N LEU A 81 9.73 5.15 -11.37
CA LEU A 81 8.35 4.81 -11.09
C LEU A 81 7.74 5.74 -10.04
N LEU A 82 8.43 5.99 -8.92
CA LEU A 82 7.97 6.91 -7.88
C LEU A 82 7.82 8.33 -8.41
N ALA A 83 8.77 8.82 -9.21
CA ALA A 83 8.67 10.14 -9.84
C ALA A 83 7.46 10.23 -10.78
N GLY A 84 7.21 9.19 -11.59
CA GLY A 84 6.03 9.10 -12.43
C GLY A 84 4.74 9.11 -11.62
N LEU A 85 4.65 8.32 -10.56
CA LEU A 85 3.50 8.28 -9.65
C LEU A 85 3.27 9.63 -8.94
N ILE A 86 4.33 10.29 -8.47
CA ILE A 86 4.23 11.63 -7.87
C ILE A 86 3.65 12.62 -8.88
N ASN A 87 4.09 12.57 -10.14
CA ASN A 87 3.53 13.42 -11.19
C ASN A 87 2.04 13.12 -11.42
N GLN A 88 1.65 11.85 -11.47
CA GLN A 88 0.24 11.47 -11.57
C GLN A 88 -0.59 12.08 -10.45
N LEU A 89 -0.15 11.91 -9.20
CA LEU A 89 -0.82 12.45 -8.02
C LEU A 89 -0.84 13.99 -8.01
N HIS A 90 0.22 14.64 -8.50
CA HIS A 90 0.31 16.10 -8.57
C HIS A 90 -0.74 16.71 -9.53
N TYR A 91 -1.04 16.02 -10.62
CA TYR A 91 -2.04 16.46 -11.60
C TYR A 91 -3.46 15.99 -11.29
N CYS A 92 -3.64 15.07 -10.33
CA CYS A 92 -4.96 14.66 -9.87
C CYS A 92 -5.66 15.85 -9.17
N PRO A 93 -6.79 16.36 -9.70
CA PRO A 93 -7.49 17.49 -9.10
C PRO A 93 -8.33 17.11 -7.88
N HIS A 94 -8.23 15.85 -7.43
CA HIS A 94 -9.05 15.27 -6.38
C HIS A 94 -8.16 14.71 -5.27
N ASP A 95 -8.66 14.77 -4.04
CA ASP A 95 -8.04 14.05 -2.92
C ASP A 95 -8.10 12.54 -3.17
N VAL A 96 -6.99 11.87 -2.87
CA VAL A 96 -6.83 10.42 -3.01
C VAL A 96 -6.40 9.87 -1.66
N TYR A 97 -7.16 8.90 -1.16
CA TYR A 97 -6.92 8.25 0.11
C TYR A 97 -6.42 6.82 -0.12
N LEU A 98 -5.38 6.44 0.61
CA LEU A 98 -4.84 5.09 0.57
C LEU A 98 -4.73 4.56 1.99
N ILE A 99 -5.41 3.45 2.26
CA ILE A 99 -5.22 2.67 3.49
C ILE A 99 -4.19 1.58 3.17
N ILE A 100 -3.10 1.55 3.93
CA ILE A 100 -2.13 0.45 3.90
C ILE A 100 -2.27 -0.33 5.20
N ASP A 101 -2.82 -1.54 5.13
CA ASP A 101 -2.86 -2.47 6.26
C ASP A 101 -1.62 -3.37 6.25
N ASP A 102 -1.27 -3.89 7.44
CA ASP A 102 -0.15 -4.80 7.63
C ASP A 102 1.25 -4.31 7.16
N PHE A 103 1.46 -2.99 7.07
CA PHE A 103 2.75 -2.37 6.69
C PHE A 103 3.98 -2.82 7.49
N HIS A 104 3.77 -3.31 8.72
CA HIS A 104 4.84 -3.85 9.55
C HIS A 104 5.57 -5.05 8.93
N VAL A 105 4.92 -5.77 8.02
CA VAL A 105 5.50 -6.90 7.27
C VAL A 105 6.75 -6.48 6.49
N ILE A 106 6.72 -5.31 5.83
CA ILE A 106 7.86 -4.78 5.06
C ILE A 106 9.00 -4.32 6.00
N ASN A 107 8.68 -3.87 7.22
CA ASN A 107 9.64 -3.26 8.13
C ASN A 107 10.34 -4.25 9.09
N ASP A 108 9.69 -5.37 9.44
CA ASP A 108 10.20 -6.31 10.45
C ASP A 108 11.43 -7.12 9.99
N ARG A 109 11.74 -7.16 8.68
CA ARG A 109 12.92 -7.89 8.16
C ARG A 109 14.04 -6.99 7.62
N GLY A 110 13.80 -5.71 7.35
CA GLY A 110 14.86 -4.74 7.02
C GLY A 110 15.88 -4.53 8.14
N SER A 111 15.51 -4.88 9.38
CA SER A 111 16.35 -4.82 10.58
C SER A 111 17.11 -6.13 10.88
N MET A 112 17.01 -7.15 10.02
CA MET A 112 17.79 -8.39 10.13
C MET A 112 18.78 -8.58 8.97
N LYS A 113 19.49 -7.53 8.54
CA LYS A 113 20.88 -7.71 8.06
C LYS A 113 21.81 -7.81 9.27
N ARG A 114 21.68 -8.90 10.03
CA ARG A 114 22.67 -9.27 11.04
C ARG A 114 23.84 -9.92 10.31
N TRP A 115 24.95 -9.21 10.27
CA TRP A 115 26.26 -9.67 9.81
C TRP A 115 26.54 -11.12 10.25
N GLY A 116 26.88 -11.93 9.26
CA GLY A 116 27.47 -13.26 9.35
C GLY A 116 27.70 -13.63 7.90
N ILE A 117 28.91 -13.48 7.36
CA ILE A 117 30.19 -14.05 7.78
C ILE A 117 31.32 -13.15 7.26
#